data_AF-A0A2U1QIZ4-F1
#
_entry.id   AF-A0A2U1QIZ4-F1
#
_cell.length_a   1.000
_cell.length_b   1.000
_cell.length_c   1.000
_cell.angle_alpha   90.00
_cell.angle_beta   90.00
_cell.angle_gamma   90.00
#
_symmetry.space_group_name_H-M   'P 1'
#
loop_
_entity.id
_entity.type
_entity.pdbx_description
1 polymer ?
#
loop_
_entity_poly.entity_id
_entity_poly.type
_entity_poly.pdbx_seq_one_letter_code
_entity_poly.pdbx_strand_id
1 'polypeptide(L)'
;MQDNMEEDGESAEYMQKSKYGYSLELQTAPLSGGVLPGVVRKVVIEVCLEIGIPIQEVVPSWSKRHLWEEAFVTNGLRLLQHVETIRVPVSWNSLSSKTWQEVTWEAKEFQGPGSITAVIQEEVIKRAKLEGHPVKAFIT
;
A
#
# COMPACT_ATOMS: atom_id res chain seq x y z
N MET A 1 46.22 17.10 -29.49
CA MET A 1 44.88 17.46 -29.97
C MET A 1 43.95 17.20 -28.81
N GLN A 2 43.35 18.27 -28.34
CA GLN A 2 42.57 18.35 -27.11
C GLN A 2 41.12 18.40 -27.59
N ASP A 3 40.45 17.25 -27.53
CA ASP A 3 39.01 17.19 -27.80
C ASP A 3 38.28 17.45 -26.48
N ASN A 4 37.64 18.61 -26.45
CA ASN A 4 36.65 18.99 -25.48
C ASN A 4 35.45 18.05 -25.63
N MET A 5 35.07 17.36 -24.56
CA MET A 5 33.72 16.80 -24.43
C MET A 5 33.03 17.54 -23.30
N GLU A 6 31.89 18.11 -23.68
CA GLU A 6 31.01 19.00 -22.95
C GLU A 6 30.47 18.35 -21.68
N GLU A 7 30.22 19.20 -20.69
CA GLU A 7 29.48 18.90 -19.46
C GLU A 7 28.04 18.50 -19.79
N ASP A 8 27.72 17.22 -19.62
CA ASP A 8 26.34 16.81 -19.42
C ASP A 8 26.04 16.81 -17.91
N GLY A 9 25.63 17.98 -17.44
CA GLY A 9 24.96 18.13 -16.16
C GLY A 9 23.56 17.51 -16.24
N GLU A 10 23.41 16.28 -15.75
CA GLU A 10 22.10 15.75 -15.38
C GLU A 10 21.76 16.14 -13.95
N SER A 11 21.04 17.25 -13.82
CA SER A 11 20.27 17.59 -12.64
C SER A 11 18.88 16.92 -12.72
N ALA A 12 18.70 15.78 -12.04
CA ALA A 12 17.40 15.27 -11.61
C ALA A 12 17.67 14.15 -10.61
N GLU A 13 17.14 14.09 -9.41
CA GLU A 13 16.27 14.94 -8.62
C GLU A 13 16.45 14.35 -7.21
N TYR A 14 16.37 15.19 -6.17
CA TYR A 14 16.57 14.80 -4.78
C TYR A 14 15.69 13.58 -4.42
N MET A 15 16.24 12.36 -4.52
CA MET A 15 15.71 11.20 -3.80
C MET A 15 15.94 11.52 -2.33
N GLN A 16 14.94 12.12 -1.68
CA GLN A 16 14.86 12.19 -0.23
C GLN A 16 14.97 10.74 0.24
N LYS A 17 16.18 10.35 0.63
CA LYS A 17 16.41 9.08 1.31
C LYS A 17 15.44 9.07 2.48
N SER A 18 14.48 8.16 2.41
CA SER A 18 13.59 7.88 3.51
C SER A 18 14.43 7.73 4.77
N LYS A 19 13.92 8.22 5.90
CA LYS A 19 14.61 8.17 7.21
C LYS A 19 15.10 6.76 7.58
N TYR A 20 14.58 5.74 6.88
CA TYR A 20 14.82 4.32 7.11
C TYR A 20 15.37 3.55 5.88
N GLY A 21 15.64 4.21 4.74
CA GLY A 21 16.25 3.57 3.57
C GLY A 21 15.37 2.57 2.81
N TYR A 22 14.03 2.68 2.93
CA TYR A 22 13.09 1.80 2.24
C TYR A 22 13.18 1.94 0.71
N SER A 23 13.26 0.81 0.01
CA SER A 23 13.22 0.69 -1.45
C SER A 23 11.83 0.39 -2.01
N LEU A 24 10.80 0.43 -1.17
CA LEU A 24 9.42 0.07 -1.50
C LEU A 24 8.52 1.29 -1.36
N GLU A 25 7.55 1.40 -2.26
CA GLU A 25 6.50 2.42 -2.24
C GLU A 25 5.15 1.80 -1.86
N LEU A 26 4.32 2.58 -1.16
CA LEU A 26 2.95 2.24 -0.89
C LEU A 26 2.06 2.70 -2.05
N GLN A 27 1.37 1.77 -2.72
CA GLN A 27 0.34 2.10 -3.71
C GLN A 27 -1.07 1.86 -3.16
N THR A 28 -1.98 2.78 -3.46
CA THR A 28 -3.42 2.62 -3.17
C THR A 28 -4.27 3.28 -4.27
N ALA A 29 -5.44 2.74 -4.57
CA ALA A 29 -6.30 3.31 -5.60
C ALA A 29 -6.71 4.76 -5.24
N PRO A 30 -6.73 5.70 -6.19
CA PRO A 30 -7.15 7.08 -5.96
C PRO A 30 -8.67 7.16 -5.72
N LEU A 31 -9.12 8.22 -5.01
CA LEU A 31 -10.55 8.47 -4.76
C LEU A 31 -11.37 8.60 -6.04
N SER A 32 -10.78 9.13 -7.11
CA SER A 32 -11.41 9.21 -8.44
C SER A 32 -11.79 7.85 -9.03
N GLY A 33 -11.20 6.76 -8.53
CA GLY A 33 -11.55 5.38 -8.89
C GLY A 33 -12.82 4.85 -8.21
N GLY A 34 -13.56 5.69 -7.48
CA GLY A 34 -14.80 5.29 -6.79
C GLY A 34 -14.59 4.53 -5.49
N VAL A 35 -13.37 4.56 -4.92
CA VAL A 35 -13.09 3.97 -3.62
C VAL A 35 -13.60 4.86 -2.48
N LEU A 36 -14.06 4.25 -1.40
CA LEU A 36 -14.50 4.98 -0.22
C LEU A 36 -13.32 5.74 0.42
N PRO A 37 -13.48 7.02 0.84
CA PRO A 37 -12.48 7.75 1.60
C PRO A 37 -12.38 7.24 3.04
N GLY A 38 -11.81 6.04 3.21
CA GLY A 38 -11.70 5.37 4.51
C GLY A 38 -10.81 6.15 5.49
N VAL A 39 -11.29 6.34 6.73
CA VAL A 39 -10.56 7.05 7.79
C VAL A 39 -9.21 6.37 8.07
N VAL A 40 -9.18 5.03 8.17
CA VAL A 40 -7.92 4.31 8.44
C VAL A 40 -6.96 4.39 7.24
N ARG A 41 -7.46 4.39 6.01
CA ARG A 41 -6.64 4.62 4.80
C ARG A 41 -5.95 5.99 4.89
N LYS A 42 -6.66 7.03 5.33
CA LYS A 42 -6.09 8.37 5.52
C LYS A 42 -4.97 8.35 6.55
N VAL A 43 -5.20 7.74 7.71
CA VAL A 43 -4.18 7.61 8.78
C VAL A 43 -2.95 6.85 8.28
N VAL A 44 -3.12 5.78 7.51
CA VAL A 44 -2.00 5.04 6.90
C VAL A 44 -1.18 5.93 5.99
N ILE A 45 -1.83 6.73 5.13
CA ILE A 45 -1.14 7.66 4.22
C ILE A 45 -0.34 8.69 5.03
N GLU A 46 -0.95 9.31 6.04
CA GLU A 46 -0.29 10.30 6.92
C GLU A 46 0.93 9.70 7.63
N VAL A 47 0.78 8.51 8.23
CA VAL A 47 1.87 7.78 8.88
C VAL A 47 3.01 7.49 7.90
N CYS A 48 2.71 7.02 6.69
CA CYS A 48 3.71 6.70 5.68
C CYS A 48 4.49 7.96 5.26
N LEU A 49 3.83 9.10 5.07
CA LEU A 49 4.48 10.37 4.77
C LEU A 49 5.43 10.79 5.90
N GLU A 50 5.01 10.65 7.16
CA GLU A 50 5.80 11.04 8.32
C GLU A 50 7.06 10.19 8.54
N ILE A 51 6.96 8.87 8.30
CA ILE A 51 8.11 7.96 8.40
C ILE A 51 8.93 7.90 7.10
N GLY A 52 8.48 8.59 6.05
CA GLY A 52 9.20 8.73 4.79
C GLY A 52 9.06 7.52 3.85
N ILE A 53 7.99 6.73 3.95
CA ILE A 53 7.66 5.74 2.91
C ILE A 53 7.04 6.49 1.72
N PRO A 54 7.58 6.34 0.50
CA PRO A 54 6.97 6.92 -0.70
C PRO A 54 5.56 6.39 -0.95
N ILE A 55 4.65 7.24 -1.41
CA ILE A 55 3.25 6.87 -1.62
C ILE A 55 2.81 7.30 -3.02
N GLN A 56 2.06 6.43 -3.70
CA GLN A 56 1.35 6.77 -4.93
C GLN A 56 -0.12 6.37 -4.86
N GLU A 57 -1.01 7.32 -5.13
CA GLU A 57 -2.43 7.06 -5.31
C GLU A 57 -2.71 6.63 -6.76
N VAL A 58 -2.37 5.38 -7.07
CA VAL A 58 -2.57 4.75 -8.39
C VAL A 58 -3.18 3.36 -8.24
N VAL A 59 -3.95 2.91 -9.23
CA VAL A 59 -4.52 1.55 -9.23
C VAL A 59 -3.41 0.55 -9.59
N PRO A 60 -3.06 -0.42 -8.71
CA PRO A 60 -2.04 -1.42 -9.03
C PRO A 60 -2.51 -2.35 -10.15
N SER A 61 -1.65 -2.64 -11.13
CA SER A 61 -1.98 -3.53 -12.24
C SER A 61 -1.64 -4.99 -11.93
N TRP A 62 -2.60 -5.90 -12.13
CA TRP A 62 -2.40 -7.35 -11.98
C TRP A 62 -1.23 -7.90 -12.82
N SER A 63 -1.00 -7.35 -14.01
CA SER A 63 0.12 -7.75 -14.87
C SER A 63 1.50 -7.51 -14.22
N LYS A 64 1.58 -6.56 -13.30
CA LYS A 64 2.79 -6.18 -12.56
C LYS A 64 2.85 -6.78 -11.15
N ARG A 65 1.96 -7.72 -10.80
CA ARG A 65 1.87 -8.32 -9.45
C ARG A 65 3.16 -8.98 -8.95
N HIS A 66 4.07 -9.34 -9.85
CA HIS A 66 5.37 -9.92 -9.50
C HIS A 66 6.29 -8.89 -8.80
N LEU A 67 6.01 -7.60 -8.94
CA LEU A 67 6.71 -6.51 -8.24
C LEU A 67 6.14 -6.24 -6.84
N TRP A 68 5.02 -6.88 -6.47
CA TRP A 68 4.39 -6.68 -5.17
C TRP A 68 5.04 -7.58 -4.12
N GLU A 69 5.73 -6.94 -3.17
CA GLU A 69 6.35 -7.61 -2.03
C GLU A 69 5.34 -7.86 -0.90
N GLU A 70 4.46 -6.90 -0.65
CA GLU A 70 3.52 -6.92 0.48
C GLU A 70 2.15 -6.38 0.06
N ALA A 71 1.10 -6.84 0.74
CA ALA A 71 -0.26 -6.33 0.55
C ALA A 71 -1.03 -6.35 1.88
N PHE A 72 -1.93 -5.39 2.06
CA PHE A 72 -2.83 -5.31 3.20
C PHE A 72 -4.12 -4.58 2.84
N VAL A 73 -5.15 -4.77 3.68
CA VAL A 73 -6.42 -4.04 3.64
C VAL A 73 -6.61 -3.24 4.92
N THR A 74 -7.30 -2.10 4.82
CA THR A 74 -7.62 -1.27 5.97
C THR A 74 -9.10 -1.32 6.32
N ASN A 75 -9.47 -1.40 7.60
CA ASN A 75 -10.85 -1.28 8.05
C ASN A 75 -10.94 -0.79 9.51
N GLY A 76 -12.12 -0.34 9.94
CA GLY A 76 -12.30 0.23 11.29
C GLY A 76 -12.15 -0.76 12.46
N LEU A 77 -12.30 -2.06 12.24
CA LEU A 77 -12.21 -3.08 13.30
C LEU A 77 -10.78 -3.56 13.55
N ARG A 78 -10.02 -3.79 12.49
CA ARG A 78 -8.66 -4.36 12.54
C ARG A 78 -7.57 -3.34 12.27
N LEU A 79 -7.95 -2.12 11.85
CA LEU A 79 -7.08 -1.06 11.34
C LEU A 79 -6.36 -1.47 10.06
N LEU A 80 -5.42 -2.42 10.16
CA LEU A 80 -4.64 -2.97 9.07
C LEU A 80 -4.64 -4.50 9.16
N GLN A 81 -4.89 -5.17 8.04
CA GLN A 81 -4.85 -6.63 7.95
C GLN A 81 -4.06 -7.06 6.71
N HIS A 82 -3.01 -7.87 6.92
CA HIS A 82 -2.22 -8.45 5.84
C HIS A 82 -3.09 -9.29 4.90
N VAL A 83 -2.75 -9.24 3.61
CA VAL A 83 -3.35 -10.06 2.55
C VAL A 83 -2.39 -11.20 2.21
N GLU A 84 -2.78 -12.42 2.52
CA GLU A 84 -2.00 -13.63 2.22
C GLU A 84 -2.06 -14.01 0.74
N THR A 85 -3.20 -13.78 0.08
CA THR A 85 -3.40 -14.17 -1.32
C THR A 85 -4.35 -13.24 -2.03
N ILE A 86 -4.00 -12.85 -3.25
CA ILE A 86 -4.89 -12.21 -4.21
C ILE A 86 -5.16 -13.21 -5.34
N ARG A 87 -6.44 -13.37 -5.71
CA ARG A 87 -6.87 -14.26 -6.80
C ARG A 87 -7.65 -13.48 -7.86
N VAL A 88 -7.30 -13.70 -9.12
CA VAL A 88 -7.99 -13.10 -10.28
C VAL A 88 -8.41 -14.25 -11.20
N PRO A 89 -9.63 -14.22 -11.78
CA PRO A 89 -10.04 -15.26 -12.72
C PRO A 89 -9.16 -15.20 -13.96
N VAL A 90 -8.75 -16.37 -14.47
CA VAL A 90 -8.00 -16.43 -15.75
C VAL A 90 -8.81 -15.84 -16.93
N SER A 91 -10.14 -15.85 -16.81
CA SER A 91 -11.05 -15.24 -17.78
C SER A 91 -12.28 -14.66 -17.09
N TRP A 92 -12.51 -13.35 -17.27
CA TRP A 92 -13.70 -12.67 -16.76
C TRP A 92 -15.01 -13.24 -17.33
N ASN A 93 -14.98 -13.81 -18.54
CA ASN A 93 -16.15 -14.43 -19.17
C ASN A 93 -16.62 -15.69 -18.43
N SER A 94 -15.76 -16.31 -17.63
CA SER A 94 -16.11 -17.52 -16.87
C SER A 94 -16.90 -17.24 -15.59
N LEU A 95 -16.90 -15.99 -15.10
CA LEU A 95 -17.59 -15.62 -13.85
C LEU A 95 -19.12 -15.61 -13.96
N SER A 96 -19.67 -15.31 -15.14
CA SER A 96 -21.11 -15.18 -15.33
C SER A 96 -21.85 -16.52 -15.48
N SER A 97 -21.11 -17.57 -15.82
CA SER A 97 -21.67 -18.87 -16.23
C SER A 97 -21.29 -20.03 -15.31
N LYS A 98 -20.41 -19.80 -14.32
CA LYS A 98 -19.88 -20.82 -13.43
C LYS A 98 -20.09 -20.48 -11.97
N THR A 99 -20.13 -21.50 -11.12
CA THR A 99 -20.03 -21.30 -9.68
C THR A 99 -18.60 -20.89 -9.31
N TRP A 100 -18.40 -20.19 -8.19
CA TRP A 100 -17.06 -19.73 -7.75
C TRP A 100 -16.03 -20.87 -7.64
N GLN A 101 -16.48 -22.10 -7.39
CA GLN A 101 -15.67 -23.30 -7.28
C GLN A 101 -15.14 -23.81 -8.63
N GLU A 102 -15.86 -23.52 -9.72
CA GLU A 102 -15.54 -23.98 -11.08
C GLU A 102 -14.71 -22.96 -11.88
N VAL A 103 -14.54 -21.74 -11.35
CA VAL A 103 -13.69 -20.71 -11.92
C VAL A 103 -12.24 -21.09 -11.68
N THR A 104 -11.42 -21.01 -12.73
CA THR A 104 -9.97 -21.18 -12.62
C THR A 104 -9.34 -19.85 -12.21
N TRP A 105 -8.54 -19.89 -11.16
CA TRP A 105 -7.94 -18.70 -10.53
C TRP A 105 -6.44 -18.67 -10.75
N GLU A 106 -5.93 -17.50 -11.10
CA GLU A 106 -4.51 -17.18 -10.98
C GLU A 106 -4.28 -16.51 -9.62
N ALA A 107 -3.28 -16.96 -8.88
CA ALA A 107 -2.99 -16.50 -7.52
C ALA A 107 -1.65 -15.77 -7.43
N LYS A 108 -1.61 -14.74 -6.60
CA LYS A 108 -0.38 -14.15 -6.04
C LYS A 108 -0.43 -14.35 -4.54
N GLU A 109 0.50 -15.15 -4.03
CA GLU A 109 0.67 -15.44 -2.61
C GLU A 109 1.76 -14.55 -2.02
N PHE A 110 1.57 -14.17 -0.76
CA PHE A 110 2.50 -13.38 0.04
C PHE A 110 2.96 -14.21 1.24
N GLN A 111 4.23 -14.08 1.64
CA GLN A 111 4.85 -14.93 2.67
C GLN A 111 4.53 -14.47 4.11
N GLY A 112 3.48 -13.67 4.31
CA GLY A 112 3.10 -13.06 5.59
C GLY A 112 3.31 -11.53 5.62
N PRO A 113 2.97 -10.86 6.75
CA PRO A 113 3.20 -9.43 6.89
C PRO A 113 4.70 -9.14 6.80
N GLY A 114 5.12 -8.46 5.73
CA GLY A 114 6.50 -8.05 5.57
C GLY A 114 6.86 -6.88 6.49
N SER A 115 8.14 -6.50 6.46
CA SER A 115 8.69 -5.49 7.37
C SER A 115 8.02 -4.12 7.21
N ILE A 116 7.61 -3.75 5.99
CA ILE A 116 6.98 -2.46 5.75
C ILE A 116 5.57 -2.42 6.36
N THR A 117 4.77 -3.46 6.10
CA THR A 117 3.43 -3.62 6.65
C THR A 117 3.46 -3.62 8.17
N ALA A 118 4.43 -4.30 8.78
CA ALA A 118 4.59 -4.34 10.24
C ALA A 118 4.88 -2.96 10.84
N VAL A 119 5.80 -2.19 10.24
CA VAL A 119 6.14 -0.83 10.70
C VAL A 119 4.95 0.11 10.55
N ILE A 120 4.23 0.06 9.42
CA ILE A 120 3.02 0.87 9.22
C ILE A 120 1.97 0.52 10.28
N GLN A 121 1.74 -0.76 10.53
CA GLN A 121 0.78 -1.21 11.52
C GLN A 121 1.13 -0.72 12.94
N GLU A 122 2.40 -0.78 13.32
CA GLU A 122 2.89 -0.29 14.62
C GLU A 122 2.62 1.21 14.79
N GLU A 123 3.00 2.03 13.81
CA GLU A 123 2.83 3.48 13.88
C GLU A 123 1.34 3.90 13.82
N VAL A 124 0.50 3.19 13.05
CA VAL A 124 -0.96 3.40 13.07
C VAL A 124 -1.58 3.07 14.43
N ILE A 125 -1.16 1.98 15.09
CA ILE A 125 -1.63 1.62 16.43
C ILE A 125 -1.19 2.66 17.46
N LYS A 126 0.06 3.13 17.37
CA LYS A 126 0.61 4.18 18.23
C LYS A 126 -0.17 5.49 18.08
N ARG A 127 -0.48 5.87 16.85
CA ARG A 127 -1.33 7.02 16.52
C ARG A 127 -2.73 6.88 17.13
N ALA A 128 -3.38 5.75 16.93
CA ALA A 128 -4.72 5.48 17.47
C ALA A 128 -4.77 5.55 19.01
N LYS A 129 -3.69 5.13 19.69
CA LYS A 129 -3.57 5.24 21.16
C LYS A 129 -3.38 6.69 21.63
N LEU A 130 -2.63 7.48 20.87
CA LEU A 130 -2.32 8.87 21.21
C LEU A 130 -3.53 9.79 21.01
N GLU A 131 -4.27 9.58 19.92
CA GLU A 131 -5.41 10.43 19.52
C GLU A 131 -6.76 9.87 19.98
N GLY A 132 -6.77 8.68 20.61
CA GLY A 132 -7.99 8.05 21.11
C GLY A 132 -8.56 8.80 22.32
N HIS A 133 -9.88 8.93 22.37
CA HIS A 133 -10.57 9.48 23.53
C HIS A 133 -11.04 8.37 24.49
N PRO A 134 -10.75 8.46 25.80
CA PRO A 134 -11.25 7.48 26.77
C PRO A 134 -12.77 7.47 26.81
N VAL A 135 -13.39 6.30 26.71
CA VAL A 135 -14.86 6.15 26.80
C VAL A 135 -15.40 6.71 28.13
N LYS A 136 -14.63 6.55 29.22
CA LYS A 136 -14.96 7.11 30.55
C LYS A 136 -15.16 8.63 30.54
N ALA A 137 -14.58 9.35 29.58
CA ALA A 137 -14.78 10.79 29.46
C ALA A 137 -16.20 11.16 28.99
N PHE A 138 -16.99 10.20 28.51
CA PHE A 138 -18.33 10.41 27.94
C PHE A 138 -19.45 9.73 28.74
N ILE A 139 -19.12 9.03 29.82
CA ILE A 139 -20.10 8.37 30.69
C ILE A 139 -20.04 9.07 32.04
N THR A 140 -20.96 10.02 32.23
CA THR A 140 -21.29 10.67 33.52
C THR A 140 -22.07 9.74 34.44
#